data_AF-A0AAU3R3U0-F1
#
_entry.id   AF-A0AAU3R3U0-F1
#
_cell.length_a   1.000
_cell.length_b   1.000
_cell.length_c   1.000
_cell.angle_alpha   90.00
_cell.angle_beta   90.00
_cell.angle_gamma   90.00
#
_symmetry.space_group_name_H-M   'P 1'
#
loop_
_entity.id
_entity.type
_entity.pdbx_description
1 polymer ?
#
loop_
_entity_poly.entity_id
_entity_poly.type
_entity_poly.pdbx_seq_one_letter_code
_entity_poly.pdbx_strand_id
1 'polypeptide(L)'
;MNEPATPREAAPVTVARDIGTGRIIARGGDGLAHGILERTFFLREVRGTTWHRMSPTVLPADQAAVAQLAVARLQAAGYRVEADAEYATETTQDRYVTDGRSIANLAAAIRDAAGPAEVSDRLEEVTAAHDGILAALDQLLHSLAAVYDGLGGPADRHVAARMRYLAEHRLGPIAADLLHTRAELADRSTAPARPGTSLPAAPPAAPAPTASGRTR
;
A
#
# COMPACT_ATOMS: atom_id res chain seq x y z
N MET A 1 21.29 26.37 -8.01
CA MET A 1 20.17 26.38 -8.95
C MET A 1 19.91 24.93 -9.31
N ASN A 2 19.05 24.26 -8.55
CA ASN A 2 18.73 22.86 -8.78
C ASN A 2 17.59 22.83 -9.78
N GLU A 3 17.83 22.28 -10.97
CA GLU A 3 16.75 21.96 -11.90
C GLU A 3 15.72 21.06 -11.20
N PRO A 4 14.42 21.34 -11.34
CA PRO A 4 13.40 20.41 -10.90
C PRO A 4 13.54 19.15 -11.75
N ALA A 5 13.82 18.02 -11.09
CA ALA A 5 13.81 16.71 -11.73
C ALA A 5 12.45 16.52 -12.42
N THR A 6 12.45 16.47 -13.75
CA THR A 6 11.28 16.05 -14.55
C THR A 6 10.75 14.73 -13.97
N PRO A 7 9.44 14.61 -13.71
CA PRO A 7 8.87 13.37 -13.23
C PRO A 7 9.21 12.27 -14.25
N ARG A 8 9.99 11.27 -13.82
CA ARG A 8 10.37 10.14 -14.65
C ARG A 8 9.09 9.42 -15.02
N GLU A 9 8.64 9.61 -16.26
CA GLU A 9 7.51 8.88 -16.84
C GLU A 9 7.75 7.39 -16.57
N ALA A 10 6.80 6.76 -15.86
CA ALA A 10 6.95 5.37 -15.47
C ALA A 10 7.18 4.54 -16.74
N ALA A 11 8.24 3.72 -16.74
CA ALA A 11 8.59 2.92 -17.91
C ALA A 11 7.36 2.08 -18.33
N PRO A 12 7.00 2.05 -19.63
CA PRO A 12 5.81 1.36 -20.09
C PRO A 12 5.87 -0.12 -19.72
N VAL A 13 4.70 -0.70 -19.47
CA VAL A 13 4.59 -2.14 -19.20
C VAL A 13 4.41 -2.86 -20.52
N THR A 14 5.31 -3.77 -20.87
CA THR A 14 5.18 -4.57 -22.10
C THR A 14 4.55 -5.92 -21.77
N VAL A 15 3.60 -6.41 -22.58
CA VAL A 15 3.02 -7.76 -22.46
C VAL A 15 3.06 -8.45 -23.84
N ALA A 16 3.97 -9.38 -24.03
CA ALA A 16 4.23 -9.97 -25.34
C ALA A 16 4.61 -11.45 -25.26
N ARG A 17 4.45 -12.16 -26.36
CA ARG A 17 4.95 -13.53 -26.53
C ARG A 17 6.44 -13.48 -26.86
N ASP A 18 7.24 -14.10 -26.01
CA ASP A 18 8.66 -14.26 -26.22
C ASP A 18 8.92 -15.22 -27.38
N ILE A 19 9.67 -14.76 -28.40
CA ILE A 19 9.92 -15.52 -29.64
C ILE A 19 10.78 -16.77 -29.38
N GLY A 20 11.71 -16.69 -28.42
CA GLY A 20 12.64 -17.78 -28.13
C GLY A 20 12.00 -18.94 -27.36
N THR A 21 11.05 -18.65 -26.49
CA THR A 21 10.43 -19.62 -25.59
C THR A 21 8.95 -19.90 -25.89
N GLY A 22 8.32 -19.08 -26.73
CA GLY A 22 6.88 -19.11 -27.01
C GLY A 22 6.00 -18.71 -25.82
N ARG A 23 6.59 -18.24 -24.71
CA ARG A 23 5.86 -17.91 -23.47
C ARG A 23 5.41 -16.46 -23.48
N ILE A 24 4.24 -16.18 -22.91
CA ILE A 24 3.80 -14.80 -22.67
C ILE A 24 4.56 -14.26 -21.46
N ILE A 25 5.22 -13.11 -21.65
CA ILE A 25 6.02 -12.43 -20.65
C ILE A 25 5.56 -10.98 -20.48
N ALA A 26 5.81 -10.43 -19.30
CA ALA A 26 5.60 -9.03 -19.01
C ALA A 26 6.83 -8.39 -18.35
N ARG A 27 7.14 -7.14 -18.73
CA ARG A 27 8.31 -6.37 -18.26
C ARG A 27 7.93 -4.91 -18.02
N GLY A 28 8.75 -4.20 -17.25
CA GLY A 28 8.55 -2.78 -16.96
C GLY A 28 7.58 -2.53 -15.79
N GLY A 29 7.13 -1.29 -15.67
CA GLY A 29 6.32 -0.82 -14.55
C GLY A 29 7.07 -0.73 -13.22
N ASP A 30 6.31 -0.68 -12.13
CA ASP A 30 6.79 -0.60 -10.76
C ASP A 30 6.23 -1.75 -9.89
N GLY A 31 6.36 -1.64 -8.56
CA GLY A 31 5.82 -2.64 -7.63
C GLY A 31 4.30 -2.87 -7.74
N LEU A 32 3.51 -1.87 -8.14
CA LEU A 32 2.08 -2.05 -8.38
C LEU A 32 1.84 -2.90 -9.63
N ALA A 33 2.53 -2.58 -10.73
CA ALA A 33 2.43 -3.33 -11.97
C ALA A 33 2.80 -4.80 -11.75
N HIS A 34 3.89 -5.05 -11.01
CA HIS A 34 4.29 -6.41 -10.63
C HIS A 34 3.20 -7.15 -9.83
N GLY A 35 2.61 -6.49 -8.83
CA GLY A 35 1.51 -7.09 -8.07
C GLY A 35 0.25 -7.36 -8.91
N ILE A 36 -0.07 -6.51 -9.89
CA ILE A 36 -1.19 -6.74 -10.82
C ILE A 36 -0.94 -7.99 -11.67
N LEU A 37 0.28 -8.15 -12.18
CA LEU A 37 0.69 -9.31 -12.97
C LEU A 37 0.60 -10.60 -12.14
N GLU A 38 1.13 -10.60 -10.91
CA GLU A 38 1.10 -11.77 -10.02
C GLU A 38 -0.31 -12.25 -9.67
N ARG A 39 -1.27 -11.32 -9.58
CA ARG A 39 -2.69 -11.64 -9.36
C ARG A 39 -3.46 -11.99 -10.64
N THR A 40 -2.77 -11.97 -11.78
CA THR A 40 -3.34 -12.33 -13.08
C THR A 40 -2.57 -13.51 -13.68
N PHE A 41 -2.21 -14.47 -12.82
CA PHE A 41 -1.52 -15.71 -13.20
C PHE A 41 -0.15 -15.51 -13.86
N PHE A 42 0.53 -14.40 -13.61
CA PHE A 42 1.95 -14.31 -13.92
C PHE A 42 2.80 -14.66 -12.70
N LEU A 43 3.96 -15.26 -12.93
CA LEU A 43 4.95 -15.58 -11.93
C LEU A 43 6.12 -14.61 -12.08
N ARG A 44 6.56 -14.04 -10.97
CA ARG A 44 7.74 -13.16 -10.92
C ARG A 44 9.02 -13.96 -11.15
N GLU A 45 9.89 -13.43 -11.99
CA GLU A 45 11.27 -13.86 -12.16
C GLU A 45 12.24 -12.68 -11.98
N VAL A 46 13.39 -12.93 -11.34
CA VAL A 46 14.39 -11.91 -11.03
C VAL A 46 15.74 -12.36 -11.57
N ARG A 47 16.24 -11.66 -12.61
CA ARG A 47 17.59 -11.82 -13.15
C ARG A 47 18.12 -10.47 -13.63
N GLY A 48 18.77 -9.72 -12.75
CA GLY A 48 19.22 -8.34 -13.01
C GLY A 48 18.08 -7.31 -13.04
N THR A 49 16.96 -7.66 -13.68
CA THR A 49 15.71 -6.89 -13.66
C THR A 49 14.54 -7.82 -13.37
N THR A 50 13.50 -7.29 -12.73
CA THR A 50 12.25 -8.03 -12.47
C THR A 50 11.44 -8.12 -13.75
N TRP A 51 11.01 -9.32 -14.09
CA TRP A 51 10.06 -9.59 -15.17
C TRP A 51 9.11 -10.71 -14.75
N HIS A 52 8.10 -10.95 -15.57
CA HIS A 52 7.02 -11.86 -15.25
C HIS A 52 6.78 -12.80 -16.42
N ARG A 53 6.48 -14.06 -16.14
CA ARG A 53 6.01 -15.02 -17.15
C ARG A 53 4.65 -15.56 -16.77
N MET A 54 3.83 -15.88 -17.76
CA MET A 54 2.56 -16.56 -17.50
C MET A 54 2.82 -17.91 -16.78
N SER A 55 1.97 -18.21 -15.80
CA SER A 55 1.99 -19.45 -15.06
C SER A 55 1.77 -20.64 -16.01
N PRO A 56 2.53 -21.74 -15.85
CA PRO A 56 2.33 -22.92 -16.69
C PRO A 56 1.01 -23.64 -16.39
N THR A 57 0.29 -23.22 -15.34
CA THR A 57 -1.05 -23.73 -15.01
C THR A 57 -2.15 -23.15 -15.90
N VAL A 58 -1.88 -22.07 -16.65
CA VAL A 58 -2.85 -21.48 -17.58
C VAL A 58 -2.86 -22.32 -18.86
N LEU A 59 -4.03 -22.87 -19.19
CA LEU A 59 -4.20 -23.70 -20.38
C LEU A 59 -3.98 -22.88 -21.65
N PRO A 60 -3.45 -23.46 -22.74
CA PRO A 60 -3.20 -22.74 -23.99
C PRO A 60 -4.40 -21.95 -24.52
N ALA A 61 -5.61 -22.52 -24.41
CA ALA A 61 -6.85 -21.86 -24.84
C ALA A 61 -7.19 -20.60 -24.04
N ASP A 62 -6.75 -20.51 -22.78
CA ASP A 62 -7.07 -19.40 -21.88
C ASP A 62 -5.95 -18.33 -21.85
N GLN A 63 -4.79 -18.60 -22.46
CA GLN A 63 -3.63 -17.71 -22.37
C GLN A 63 -3.90 -16.30 -22.89
N ALA A 64 -4.58 -16.18 -24.04
CA ALA A 64 -4.93 -14.89 -24.60
C ALA A 64 -5.88 -14.10 -23.68
N ALA A 65 -6.91 -14.77 -23.13
CA ALA A 65 -7.86 -14.15 -22.22
C ALA A 65 -7.20 -13.68 -20.90
N VAL A 66 -6.29 -14.49 -20.34
CA VAL A 66 -5.52 -14.11 -19.14
C VAL A 66 -4.58 -12.94 -19.44
N ALA A 67 -3.92 -12.92 -20.60
CA ALA A 67 -3.06 -11.80 -21.01
C ALA A 67 -3.87 -10.52 -21.20
N GLN A 68 -5.03 -10.60 -21.87
CA GLN A 68 -5.96 -9.46 -22.02
C GLN A 68 -6.44 -8.94 -20.67
N LEU A 69 -6.78 -9.83 -19.73
CA LEU A 69 -7.15 -9.43 -18.36
C LEU A 69 -6.03 -8.68 -17.65
N ALA A 70 -4.77 -9.10 -17.83
CA ALA A 70 -3.62 -8.41 -17.26
C ALA A 70 -3.45 -7.01 -17.86
N VAL A 71 -3.55 -6.90 -19.20
CA VAL A 71 -3.50 -5.62 -19.92
C VAL A 71 -4.61 -4.67 -19.42
N ALA A 72 -5.85 -5.15 -19.37
CA ALA A 72 -7.00 -4.37 -18.89
C ALA A 72 -6.80 -3.84 -17.45
N ARG A 73 -6.28 -4.67 -16.54
CA ARG A 73 -6.01 -4.27 -15.15
C ARG A 73 -4.85 -3.28 -15.02
N LEU A 74 -3.82 -3.41 -15.87
CA LEU A 74 -2.72 -2.46 -15.92
C LEU A 74 -3.18 -1.10 -16.47
N GLN A 75 -3.96 -1.09 -17.55
CA GLN A 75 -4.57 0.12 -18.10
C GLN A 75 -5.50 0.80 -17.09
N ALA A 76 -6.33 0.03 -16.37
CA ALA A 76 -7.19 0.53 -15.29
C ALA A 76 -6.43 1.20 -14.14
N ALA A 77 -5.20 0.74 -13.89
CA ALA A 77 -4.32 1.35 -12.91
C ALA A 77 -3.58 2.59 -13.43
N GLY A 78 -3.78 2.97 -14.70
CA GLY A 78 -3.19 4.13 -15.36
C GLY A 78 -1.87 3.87 -16.08
N TYR A 79 -1.48 2.60 -16.27
CA TYR A 79 -0.25 2.28 -17.00
C TYR A 79 -0.42 2.44 -18.51
N ARG A 80 0.60 2.99 -19.17
CA ARG A 80 0.80 2.79 -20.62
C ARG A 80 1.27 1.36 -20.83
N VAL A 81 0.47 0.57 -21.54
CA VAL A 81 0.75 -0.85 -21.82
C VAL A 81 1.01 -1.04 -23.30
N GLU A 82 2.16 -1.64 -23.61
CA GLU A 82 2.55 -2.07 -24.96
C GLU A 82 2.33 -3.58 -25.05
N ALA A 83 1.23 -3.99 -25.68
CA ALA A 83 0.86 -5.40 -25.79
C ALA A 83 0.91 -5.89 -27.23
N ASP A 84 1.25 -7.17 -27.44
CA ASP A 84 1.02 -7.81 -28.74
C ASP A 84 -0.46 -7.66 -29.13
N ALA A 85 -0.73 -7.55 -30.44
CA ALA A 85 -2.08 -7.26 -30.95
C ALA A 85 -3.16 -8.25 -30.46
N GLU A 86 -2.79 -9.51 -30.20
CA GLU A 86 -3.68 -10.55 -29.65
C GLU A 86 -4.11 -10.25 -28.19
N TYR A 87 -3.29 -9.52 -27.43
CA TYR A 87 -3.51 -9.22 -26.01
C TYR A 87 -3.98 -7.79 -25.77
N ALA A 88 -3.86 -6.92 -26.77
CA ALA A 88 -4.37 -5.57 -26.73
C ALA A 88 -5.90 -5.57 -26.52
N THR A 89 -6.37 -4.71 -25.63
CA THR A 89 -7.79 -4.54 -25.35
C THR A 89 -8.07 -3.09 -25.00
N GLU A 90 -9.26 -2.61 -25.38
CA GLU A 90 -9.80 -1.31 -24.98
C GLU A 90 -10.63 -1.42 -23.69
N THR A 91 -10.95 -2.65 -23.28
CA THR A 91 -11.74 -2.90 -22.07
C THR A 91 -10.89 -2.58 -20.85
N THR A 92 -11.27 -1.52 -20.14
CA THR A 92 -10.69 -1.20 -18.84
C THR A 92 -11.53 -1.88 -17.75
N GLN A 93 -10.88 -2.61 -16.84
CA GLN A 93 -11.55 -3.13 -15.64
C GLN A 93 -11.71 -2.02 -14.61
N ASP A 94 -12.66 -2.14 -13.68
CA ASP A 94 -12.68 -1.24 -12.54
C ASP A 94 -11.36 -1.31 -11.78
N ARG A 95 -10.89 -0.15 -11.31
CA ARG A 95 -9.63 -0.05 -10.57
C ARG A 95 -9.76 -0.78 -9.24
N TYR A 96 -9.39 -2.06 -9.24
CA TYR A 96 -9.39 -2.89 -8.06
C TYR A 96 -8.31 -2.39 -7.08
N VAL A 97 -8.74 -1.85 -5.94
CA VAL A 97 -7.84 -1.51 -4.83
C VAL A 97 -7.65 -2.76 -4.00
N THR A 98 -6.44 -3.31 -4.03
CA THR A 98 -6.07 -4.49 -3.22
C THR A 98 -5.81 -4.07 -1.77
N ASP A 99 -5.97 -4.97 -0.82
CA ASP A 99 -5.64 -4.71 0.60
C ASP A 99 -4.21 -4.18 0.77
N GLY A 100 -3.23 -4.75 0.05
CA GLY A 100 -1.85 -4.24 0.06
C GLY A 100 -1.69 -2.80 -0.48
N ARG A 101 -2.58 -2.36 -1.37
CA ARG A 101 -2.64 -0.97 -1.85
C ARG A 101 -3.29 -0.07 -0.80
N SER A 102 -4.34 -0.53 -0.14
CA SER A 102 -4.94 0.16 1.00
C SER A 102 -3.91 0.40 2.11
N ILE A 103 -3.12 -0.63 2.47
CA ILE A 103 -2.01 -0.50 3.43
C ILE A 103 -0.94 0.48 2.95
N ALA A 104 -0.57 0.45 1.65
CA ALA A 104 0.40 1.40 1.11
C ALA A 104 -0.12 2.85 1.13
N ASN A 105 -1.41 3.06 0.87
CA ASN A 105 -2.06 4.36 0.97
C ASN A 105 -2.11 4.84 2.43
N LEU A 106 -2.38 3.94 3.37
CA LEU A 106 -2.30 4.23 4.81
C LEU A 106 -0.90 4.68 5.22
N ALA A 107 0.13 3.98 4.75
CA ALA A 107 1.52 4.37 5.00
C ALA A 107 1.87 5.74 4.38
N ALA A 108 1.29 6.09 3.22
CA ALA A 108 1.45 7.43 2.64
C ALA A 108 0.76 8.50 3.50
N ALA A 109 -0.47 8.25 3.92
CA ALA A 109 -1.21 9.17 4.78
C ALA A 109 -0.53 9.40 6.14
N ILE A 110 0.11 8.38 6.72
CA ILE A 110 0.92 8.53 7.94
C ILE A 110 2.11 9.48 7.71
N ARG A 111 2.76 9.43 6.54
CA ARG A 111 3.87 10.33 6.21
C ARG A 111 3.41 11.77 5.98
N ASP A 112 2.21 11.94 5.43
CA ASP A 112 1.65 13.24 5.07
C ASP A 112 0.87 13.90 6.23
N ALA A 113 0.73 13.20 7.36
CA ALA A 113 -0.02 13.65 8.52
C ALA A 113 0.56 14.94 9.12
N ALA A 114 -0.31 15.89 9.46
CA ALA A 114 0.09 17.23 9.90
C ALA A 114 0.58 17.27 11.36
N GLY A 115 0.37 16.21 12.14
CA GLY A 115 0.80 16.15 13.53
C GLY A 115 0.51 14.82 14.23
N PRO A 116 0.93 14.69 15.50
CA PRO A 116 0.84 13.43 16.25
C PRO A 116 -0.57 12.85 16.37
N ALA A 117 -1.59 13.70 16.48
CA ALA A 117 -2.99 13.28 16.57
C ALA A 117 -3.43 12.51 15.32
N GLU A 118 -3.16 13.07 14.14
CA GLU A 118 -3.53 12.43 12.88
C GLU A 118 -2.75 11.13 12.66
N VAL A 119 -1.47 11.06 13.06
CA VAL A 119 -0.71 9.80 13.01
C VAL A 119 -1.33 8.76 13.94
N SER A 120 -1.73 9.14 15.15
CA SER A 120 -2.41 8.25 16.11
C SER A 120 -3.73 7.71 15.52
N ASP A 121 -4.53 8.56 14.89
CA ASP A 121 -5.79 8.18 14.25
C ASP A 121 -5.55 7.20 13.10
N ARG A 122 -4.52 7.44 12.27
CA ARG A 122 -4.18 6.48 11.19
C ARG A 122 -3.64 5.15 11.73
N LEU A 123 -2.92 5.15 12.85
CA LEU A 123 -2.46 3.91 13.48
C LEU A 123 -3.59 3.08 14.07
N GLU A 124 -4.78 3.64 14.27
CA GLU A 124 -5.98 2.89 14.68
C GLU A 124 -6.34 1.79 13.68
N GLU A 125 -6.32 2.10 12.38
CA GLU A 125 -6.57 1.12 11.30
C GLU A 125 -5.59 -0.07 11.34
N VAL A 126 -4.38 0.15 11.83
CA VAL A 126 -3.37 -0.91 11.97
C VAL A 126 -3.62 -1.74 13.24
N THR A 127 -4.03 -1.09 14.33
CA THR A 127 -3.99 -1.63 15.70
C THR A 127 -5.34 -1.96 16.29
N ALA A 128 -6.45 -1.70 15.59
CA ALA A 128 -7.78 -2.08 16.04
C ALA A 128 -7.85 -3.58 16.36
N ALA A 129 -8.45 -3.91 17.50
CA ALA A 129 -8.27 -5.22 18.13
C ALA A 129 -8.88 -6.40 17.36
N HIS A 130 -9.84 -6.15 16.46
CA HIS A 130 -10.62 -7.20 15.80
C HIS A 130 -10.60 -7.09 14.27
N ASP A 131 -10.67 -5.88 13.74
CA ASP A 131 -10.71 -5.58 12.31
C ASP A 131 -9.50 -4.79 11.83
N GLY A 132 -8.53 -4.52 12.72
CA GLY A 132 -7.27 -3.90 12.34
C GLY A 132 -6.38 -4.83 11.52
N ILE A 133 -5.45 -4.24 10.76
CA ILE A 133 -4.56 -4.97 9.84
C ILE A 133 -3.79 -6.09 10.56
N LEU A 134 -3.30 -5.85 11.79
CA LEU A 134 -2.56 -6.86 12.54
C LEU A 134 -3.47 -7.99 13.05
N ALA A 135 -4.71 -7.68 13.44
CA ALA A 135 -5.69 -8.69 13.84
C ALA A 135 -6.09 -9.58 12.65
N ALA A 136 -6.28 -8.99 11.46
CA ALA A 136 -6.55 -9.74 10.24
C ALA A 136 -5.37 -10.65 9.83
N LEU A 137 -4.13 -10.17 9.99
CA LEU A 137 -2.93 -10.98 9.72
C LEU A 137 -2.76 -12.13 10.73
N ASP A 138 -3.08 -11.91 12.00
CA ASP A 138 -3.13 -12.97 13.02
C ASP A 138 -4.12 -14.07 12.61
N GLN A 139 -5.33 -13.67 12.23
CA GLN A 139 -6.38 -14.60 11.78
C GLN A 139 -5.96 -15.38 10.52
N LEU A 140 -5.27 -14.73 9.57
CA LEU A 140 -4.72 -15.39 8.38
C LEU A 140 -3.73 -16.52 8.76
N LEU A 141 -2.81 -16.24 9.69
CA LEU A 141 -1.82 -17.21 10.15
C LEU A 141 -2.48 -18.40 10.85
N HIS A 142 -3.47 -18.13 11.71
CA HIS A 142 -4.25 -19.19 12.38
C HIS A 142 -5.06 -20.04 11.39
N SER A 143 -5.66 -19.40 10.38
CA SER A 143 -6.40 -20.10 9.32
C SER A 143 -5.48 -21.01 8.50
N LEU A 144 -4.28 -20.53 8.17
CA LEU A 144 -3.29 -21.32 7.47
C LEU A 144 -2.80 -22.51 8.32
N ALA A 145 -2.59 -22.30 9.63
CA ALA A 145 -2.24 -23.38 10.55
C ALA A 145 -3.31 -24.48 10.56
N ALA A 146 -4.59 -24.10 10.62
CA ALA A 146 -5.72 -25.04 10.60
C ALA A 146 -5.78 -25.85 9.29
N VAL A 147 -5.47 -25.22 8.15
CA VAL A 147 -5.37 -25.93 6.86
C VAL A 147 -4.28 -27.00 6.92
N TYR A 148 -3.09 -26.67 7.40
CA TYR A 148 -1.99 -27.63 7.50
C TYR A 148 -2.27 -28.75 8.52
N ASP A 149 -2.93 -28.46 9.63
CA ASP A 149 -3.36 -29.50 10.57
C ASP A 149 -4.32 -30.51 9.88
N GLY A 150 -5.17 -30.04 8.96
CA GLY A 150 -6.08 -30.87 8.17
C GLY A 150 -5.42 -31.75 7.09
N LEU A 151 -4.20 -31.41 6.64
CA LEU A 151 -3.46 -32.21 5.63
C LEU A 151 -2.86 -33.50 6.22
N GLY A 152 -2.61 -33.54 7.53
CA GLY A 152 -2.31 -34.78 8.27
C GLY A 152 -0.88 -35.32 8.14
N GLY A 153 -0.01 -34.74 7.32
CA GLY A 153 1.38 -35.16 7.17
C GLY A 153 2.29 -34.69 8.33
N PRO A 154 3.41 -35.39 8.60
CA PRO A 154 4.34 -35.01 9.66
C PRO A 154 5.04 -33.66 9.40
N ALA A 155 5.29 -33.33 8.13
CA ALA A 155 5.82 -32.02 7.75
C ALA A 155 4.77 -30.90 7.94
N ASP A 156 3.49 -31.21 7.69
CA ASP A 156 2.40 -30.24 7.79
C ASP A 156 2.19 -29.77 9.23
N ARG A 157 2.31 -30.69 10.20
CA ARG A 157 2.26 -30.35 11.64
C ARG A 157 3.34 -29.32 12.03
N HIS A 158 4.55 -29.46 11.48
CA HIS A 158 5.62 -28.52 11.73
C HIS A 158 5.30 -27.14 11.14
N VAL A 159 4.73 -27.10 9.93
CA VAL A 159 4.31 -25.84 9.30
C VAL A 159 3.17 -25.17 10.10
N ALA A 160 2.18 -25.94 10.53
CA ALA A 160 1.09 -25.43 11.36
C ALA A 160 1.60 -24.82 12.68
N ALA A 161 2.51 -25.52 13.38
CA ALA A 161 3.16 -25.01 14.58
C ALA A 161 3.95 -23.72 14.31
N ARG A 162 4.63 -23.63 13.16
CA ARG A 162 5.35 -22.41 12.76
C ARG A 162 4.39 -21.24 12.52
N MET A 163 3.24 -21.45 11.90
CA MET A 163 2.27 -20.36 11.66
C MET A 163 1.71 -19.81 12.98
N ARG A 164 1.34 -20.69 13.93
CA ARG A 164 0.95 -20.29 15.29
C ARG A 164 2.05 -19.51 16.01
N TYR A 165 3.30 -19.98 15.92
CA TYR A 165 4.44 -19.27 16.48
C TYR A 165 4.62 -17.85 15.90
N LEU A 166 4.44 -17.67 14.59
CA LEU A 166 4.53 -16.34 13.98
C LEU A 166 3.42 -15.42 14.48
N ALA A 167 2.19 -15.92 14.61
CA ALA A 167 1.05 -15.17 15.11
C ALA A 167 1.29 -14.72 16.56
N GLU A 168 1.57 -15.67 17.45
CA GLU A 168 1.68 -15.41 18.88
C GLU A 168 2.97 -14.68 19.27
N HIS A 169 4.13 -15.09 18.72
CA HIS A 169 5.44 -14.69 19.23
C HIS A 169 6.16 -13.65 18.37
N ARG A 170 5.68 -13.37 17.15
CA ARG A 170 6.24 -12.33 16.28
C ARG A 170 5.28 -11.19 16.05
N LEU A 171 4.03 -11.49 15.76
CA LEU A 171 3.03 -10.45 15.48
C LEU A 171 2.53 -9.78 16.77
N GLY A 172 2.32 -10.54 17.84
CA GLY A 172 1.92 -10.02 19.15
C GLY A 172 2.82 -8.87 19.67
N PRO A 173 4.15 -9.04 19.73
CA PRO A 173 5.07 -7.97 20.14
C PRO A 173 4.99 -6.72 19.25
N ILE A 174 4.88 -6.89 17.92
CA ILE A 174 4.73 -5.76 16.98
C ILE A 174 3.43 -5.00 17.25
N ALA A 175 2.34 -5.71 17.51
CA ALA A 175 1.06 -5.09 17.85
C ALA A 175 1.15 -4.30 19.16
N ALA A 176 1.80 -4.85 20.19
CA ALA A 176 2.00 -4.17 21.46
C ALA A 176 2.84 -2.88 21.31
N ASP A 177 3.94 -2.93 20.56
CA ASP A 177 4.80 -1.76 20.33
C ASP A 177 4.05 -0.65 19.57
N LEU A 178 3.24 -1.01 18.57
CA LEU A 178 2.45 -0.04 17.81
C LEU A 178 1.27 0.53 18.62
N LEU A 179 0.61 -0.28 19.46
CA LEU A 179 -0.40 0.20 20.40
C LEU A 179 0.20 1.20 21.40
N HIS A 180 1.37 0.90 21.93
CA HIS A 180 2.08 1.82 22.82
C HIS A 180 2.49 3.11 22.11
N THR A 181 3.02 3.00 20.89
CA THR A 181 3.37 4.16 20.05
C THR A 181 2.15 5.04 19.76
N ARG A 182 1.00 4.44 19.45
CA ARG A 182 -0.26 5.17 19.23
C ARG A 182 -0.69 5.92 20.49
N ALA A 183 -0.65 5.27 21.66
CA ALA A 183 -1.01 5.90 22.94
C ALA A 183 -0.10 7.11 23.24
N GLU A 184 1.21 6.97 23.07
CA GLU A 184 2.19 8.06 23.22
C GLU A 184 1.90 9.25 22.28
N LEU A 185 1.49 9.01 21.05
CA LEU A 185 1.14 10.06 20.08
C LEU A 185 -0.17 10.76 20.46
N ALA A 186 -1.16 10.02 20.95
CA ALA A 186 -2.40 10.57 21.47
C ALA A 186 -2.14 11.48 22.69
N ASP A 187 -1.32 11.04 23.63
CA ASP A 187 -0.99 11.80 24.85
C ASP A 187 -0.24 13.11 24.52
N ARG A 188 0.68 13.09 23.54
CA ARG A 188 1.35 14.32 23.07
C ARG A 188 0.39 15.33 22.45
N SER A 189 -0.73 14.87 21.90
CA SER A 189 -1.74 15.71 21.26
C SER A 189 -2.69 16.36 22.25
N THR A 190 -2.81 15.79 23.46
CA THR A 190 -3.65 16.33 24.54
C THR A 190 -2.86 17.15 25.56
N ALA A 191 -1.52 17.07 25.53
CA ALA A 191 -0.65 17.89 26.37
C ALA A 191 -0.89 19.39 26.10
N PRO A 192 -1.24 20.20 27.13
CA PRO A 192 -1.36 21.65 26.98
C PRO A 192 -0.07 22.24 26.44
N ALA A 193 -0.15 23.18 25.50
CA ALA A 193 0.99 24.00 25.13
C ALA A 193 1.60 24.57 26.43
N ARG A 194 2.88 24.30 26.69
CA ARG A 194 3.56 24.78 27.90
C ARG A 194 3.22 26.27 28.09
N PRO A 195 2.63 26.68 29.23
CA PRO A 195 2.40 28.09 29.49
C PRO A 195 3.76 28.79 29.51
N GLY A 196 4.06 29.57 28.47
CA GLY A 196 5.34 30.26 28.33
C GLY A 196 5.92 30.38 26.92
N THR A 197 5.33 29.78 25.88
CA THR A 197 5.81 29.94 24.47
C THR A 197 4.84 30.67 23.55
N SER A 198 3.80 31.32 24.09
CA SER A 198 3.12 32.37 23.36
C SER A 198 4.10 33.53 23.16
N LEU A 199 4.55 33.74 21.91
CA LEU A 199 5.08 35.05 21.51
C LEU A 199 4.13 36.14 22.01
N PRO A 200 4.64 37.27 22.53
CA PRO A 200 3.78 38.34 23.02
C PRO A 200 2.82 38.75 21.90
N ALA A 201 1.53 38.71 22.20
CA ALA A 201 0.50 39.27 21.33
C ALA A 201 0.91 40.72 20.99
N ALA A 202 0.90 41.04 19.69
CA ALA A 202 1.14 42.41 19.24
C ALA A 202 0.22 43.36 20.03
N PRO A 203 0.74 44.46 20.59
CA PRO A 203 -0.09 45.37 21.37
C PRO A 203 -1.24 45.89 20.50
N PRO A 204 -2.45 46.02 21.07
CA PRO A 204 -3.59 46.55 20.32
C PRO A 204 -3.25 47.94 19.78
N ALA A 205 -3.56 48.15 18.50
CA ALA A 205 -3.38 49.44 17.85
C ALA A 205 -4.06 50.54 18.69
N ALA A 206 -3.30 51.59 18.97
CA ALA A 206 -3.77 52.74 19.74
C ALA A 206 -5.03 53.35 19.08
N PRO A 207 -6.03 53.78 19.87
CA PRO A 207 -7.19 54.47 19.31
C PRO A 207 -6.76 55.79 18.66
N ALA A 208 -7.18 55.99 17.41
CA ALA A 208 -6.95 57.22 16.68
C ALA A 208 -7.58 58.42 17.41
N PRO A 209 -6.86 59.55 17.61
CA PRO A 209 -7.45 60.75 18.15
C PRO A 209 -8.20 61.47 17.02
N THR A 210 -9.53 61.50 17.06
CA THR A 210 -10.29 62.51 16.30
C THR A 210 -10.84 63.55 17.24
N ALA A 211 -10.17 64.70 17.16
CA ALA A 211 -10.43 65.98 17.75
C ALA A 211 -11.92 66.32 17.96
N SER A 212 -12.23 66.67 19.20
CA SER A 212 -13.34 67.57 19.51
C SER A 212 -12.99 68.96 18.99
N GLY A 213 -13.65 69.39 17.92
CA GLY A 213 -13.56 70.74 17.36
C GLY A 213 -14.94 71.36 17.30
N ARG A 214 -15.31 72.04 18.39
CA ARG A 214 -16.53 72.86 18.52
C ARG A 214 -16.22 74.29 18.05
N THR A 215 -17.05 74.85 17.19
CA THR A 215 -17.35 76.31 16.94
C THR A 215 -18.02 76.39 15.56
N ARG A 216 -19.02 77.21 15.28
CA ARG A 216 -19.98 78.03 16.03
C ARG A 216 -21.14 78.26 15.06
#